data_AF-A0A0C3IX13-F1
#
_entry.id   AF-A0A0C3IX13-F1
#
_cell.length_a   1.000
_cell.length_b   1.000
_cell.length_c   1.000
_cell.angle_alpha   90.00
_cell.angle_beta   90.00
_cell.angle_gamma   90.00
#
_symmetry.space_group_name_H-M   'P 1'
#
loop_
_entity.id
_entity.type
_entity.pdbx_description
1 polymer ?
#
loop_
_entity_poly.entity_id
_entity_poly.type
_entity_poly.pdbx_seq_one_letter_code
_entity_poly.pdbx_strand_id
1 'polypeptide(L)'
;VRNILTFSNGSCYIDVVVSKTMTAISLLFQFHSTAVMNFISTDSIFCAYPSLTLHRRALINAYPIYSGSLGSKTMAALQKYNSHGFD
;
A
#
# COMPACT_ATOMS: atom_id res chain seq x y z
N VAL A 1 10.32 7.44 -1.98
CA VAL A 1 10.32 7.39 -0.49
C VAL A 1 11.56 8.10 0.07
N ARG A 2 11.41 8.98 1.06
CA ARG A 2 12.51 9.64 1.81
C ARG A 2 12.89 8.82 3.05
N ASN A 3 11.90 8.46 3.85
CA ASN A 3 12.06 7.67 5.07
C ASN A 3 10.78 6.86 5.34
N ILE A 4 10.87 5.81 6.16
CA ILE A 4 9.73 5.04 6.66
C ILE A 4 9.82 5.06 8.18
N LEU A 5 8.77 5.56 8.84
CA LEU A 5 8.65 5.59 10.29
C LEU A 5 7.60 4.57 10.71
N THR A 6 7.97 3.59 11.52
CA THR A 6 7.04 2.58 12.02
C THR A 6 6.65 2.91 13.46
N PHE A 7 5.36 3.07 13.70
CA PHE A 7 4.77 3.19 15.04
C PHE A 7 4.12 1.86 15.41
N SER A 8 4.30 1.41 16.65
CA SER A 8 3.71 0.17 17.15
C SER A 8 2.93 0.39 18.45
N ASN A 9 1.81 -0.30 18.58
CA ASN A 9 1.05 -0.43 19.82
C ASN A 9 0.53 -1.87 19.95
N GLY A 10 1.22 -2.69 20.75
CA GLY A 10 0.94 -4.13 20.84
C GLY A 10 1.13 -4.82 19.48
N SER A 11 0.06 -5.44 18.97
CA SER A 11 0.03 -6.08 17.64
C SER A 11 -0.34 -5.15 16.49
N CYS A 12 -0.62 -3.88 16.77
CA CYS A 12 -0.97 -2.89 15.75
C CYS A 12 0.28 -2.11 15.32
N TYR A 13 0.49 -1.99 14.01
CA TYR A 13 1.61 -1.28 13.42
C TYR A 13 1.13 -0.28 12.37
N ILE A 14 1.72 0.91 12.36
CA ILE A 14 1.47 1.96 11.37
C ILE A 14 2.80 2.34 10.74
N ASP A 15 2.93 2.10 9.43
CA ASP A 15 4.08 2.54 8.63
C ASP A 15 3.77 3.89 7.98
N VAL A 16 4.46 4.94 8.40
CA VAL A 16 4.38 6.29 7.83
C VAL A 16 5.50 6.46 6.81
N VAL A 17 5.12 6.52 5.53
CA VAL A 17 6.06 6.68 4.42
C VAL A 17 6.22 8.17 4.09
N VAL A 18 7.39 8.74 4.36
CA VAL A 18 7.68 10.16 4.12
C VAL A 18 8.05 10.37 2.65
N SER A 19 7.39 11.32 1.97
CA SER A 19 7.71 11.67 0.58
C SER A 19 8.99 12.51 0.47
N LYS A 20 9.68 12.36 -0.67
CA LYS A 20 10.80 13.26 -1.04
C LYS A 20 10.28 14.55 -1.70
N THR A 21 9.08 14.51 -2.26
CA THR A 21 8.43 15.61 -2.98
C THR A 21 7.41 16.29 -2.08
N MET A 22 6.94 17.49 -2.48
CA MET A 22 5.89 18.23 -1.77
C MET A 22 4.54 17.49 -1.74
N THR A 23 4.37 16.41 -2.51
CA THR A 23 3.10 15.68 -2.62
C THR A 23 3.25 14.23 -2.13
N ALA A 24 2.42 13.82 -1.18
CA ALA A 24 2.31 12.40 -0.79
C ALA A 24 1.72 11.54 -1.92
N ILE A 25 0.92 12.15 -2.80
CA ILE A 25 0.24 11.49 -3.93
C ILE A 25 1.21 10.75 -4.85
N SER A 26 2.40 11.30 -5.11
CA SER A 26 3.39 10.65 -5.98
C SER A 26 3.91 9.32 -5.42
N LEU A 27 3.85 9.10 -4.10
CA LEU A 27 4.21 7.81 -3.51
C LEU A 27 3.13 6.75 -3.70
N LEU A 28 1.86 7.12 -3.80
CA LEU A 28 0.75 6.18 -3.95
C LEU A 28 0.89 5.35 -5.22
N PHE A 29 1.26 6.00 -6.33
CA PHE A 29 1.45 5.36 -7.62
C PHE A 29 2.75 4.53 -7.71
N GLN A 30 3.58 4.51 -6.65
CA GLN A 30 4.76 3.64 -6.60
C GLN A 30 4.43 2.25 -6.03
N PHE A 31 3.26 2.07 -5.41
CA PHE A 31 2.86 0.77 -4.88
C PHE A 31 2.29 -0.14 -5.97
N HIS A 32 2.54 -1.44 -5.83
CA HIS A 32 2.10 -2.46 -6.79
C HIS A 32 0.69 -2.99 -6.52
N SER A 33 0.00 -2.52 -5.47
CA SER A 33 -1.34 -2.96 -5.10
C SER A 33 -2.22 -1.78 -4.69
N THR A 34 -3.49 -1.78 -5.11
CA THR A 34 -4.46 -0.76 -4.70
C THR A 34 -4.85 -0.85 -3.22
N ALA A 35 -4.56 -1.97 -2.54
CA ALA A 35 -4.81 -2.14 -1.10
C ALA A 35 -4.10 -1.07 -0.25
N VAL A 36 -2.96 -0.56 -0.72
CA VAL A 36 -2.11 0.41 -0.02
C VAL A 36 -2.15 1.81 -0.64
N MET A 37 -3.06 2.06 -1.58
CA MET A 37 -3.22 3.37 -2.22
C MET A 37 -4.22 4.28 -1.48
N ASN A 38 -4.38 4.07 -0.18
CA ASN A 38 -5.15 4.91 0.72
C ASN A 38 -4.17 5.65 1.65
N PHE A 39 -4.36 6.94 1.88
CA PHE A 39 -3.48 7.71 2.77
C PHE A 39 -4.23 8.73 3.62
N ILE A 40 -3.64 9.07 4.75
CA ILE A 40 -4.12 10.10 5.66
C ILE A 40 -3.14 11.26 5.58
N SER A 41 -3.67 12.47 5.37
CA SER A 41 -2.93 13.73 5.44
C SER A 41 -3.31 14.48 6.71
N THR A 42 -2.73 15.66 6.93
CA THR A 42 -2.99 16.47 8.12
C THR A 42 -4.44 16.92 8.23
N ASP A 43 -5.11 17.15 7.11
CA ASP A 43 -6.46 17.71 7.05
C ASP A 43 -7.51 16.74 6.47
N SER A 44 -7.09 15.64 5.85
CA SER A 44 -8.00 14.80 5.07
C SER A 44 -7.54 13.35 4.91
N ILE A 45 -8.51 12.44 4.81
CA ILE A 45 -8.31 11.02 4.49
C ILE A 45 -8.65 10.81 3.02
N PHE A 46 -7.75 10.19 2.28
CA PHE A 46 -7.90 9.90 0.87
C PHE A 46 -7.95 8.41 0.61
N CYS A 47 -8.92 8.01 -0.20
CA CYS A 47 -9.08 6.65 -0.68
C CYS A 47 -9.14 6.67 -2.21
N ALA A 48 -8.08 6.21 -2.88
CA ALA A 48 -8.01 6.25 -4.34
C ALA A 48 -9.02 5.28 -5.00
N TYR A 49 -9.35 4.19 -4.30
CA TYR A 49 -10.23 3.13 -4.80
C TYR A 49 -11.27 2.73 -3.72
N PRO A 50 -12.28 3.57 -3.45
CA PRO A 50 -13.25 3.34 -2.37
C PRO A 50 -14.04 2.05 -2.56
N SER A 51 -14.53 1.77 -3.78
CA SER A 51 -15.27 0.53 -4.05
C SER A 51 -14.44 -0.71 -3.79
N LEU A 52 -13.14 -0.70 -4.14
CA LEU A 52 -12.26 -1.85 -3.88
C LEU A 52 -11.94 -1.96 -2.39
N THR A 53 -11.48 -0.86 -1.78
CA THR A 53 -11.08 -0.81 -0.36
C THR A 53 -12.23 -1.21 0.58
N LEU A 54 -13.44 -0.67 0.36
CA LEU A 54 -14.59 -0.92 1.23
C LEU A 54 -15.16 -2.35 1.09
N HIS A 55 -14.94 -3.00 -0.06
CA HIS A 55 -15.27 -4.41 -0.27
C HIS A 55 -14.07 -5.33 -0.04
N ARG A 56 -12.97 -4.82 0.54
CA ARG A 56 -11.72 -5.54 0.77
C ARG A 56 -11.22 -6.30 -0.47
N ARG A 57 -11.22 -5.62 -1.61
CA ARG A 57 -10.66 -6.11 -2.87
C ARG A 57 -9.44 -5.30 -3.25
N ALA A 58 -8.47 -5.91 -3.90
CA ALA A 58 -7.29 -5.20 -4.41
C ALA A 58 -6.94 -5.61 -5.84
N LEU A 59 -6.51 -4.62 -6.63
CA LEU A 59 -5.87 -4.86 -7.91
C LEU A 59 -4.36 -4.82 -7.73
N ILE A 60 -3.67 -5.77 -8.35
CA ILE A 60 -2.22 -5.87 -8.36
C ILE A 60 -1.71 -5.54 -9.75
N ASN A 61 -0.57 -4.87 -9.84
CA ASN A 61 0.10 -4.73 -11.12
C ASN A 61 0.56 -6.12 -11.58
N ALA A 62 -0.01 -6.61 -12.69
CA ALA A 62 0.29 -7.93 -13.24
C ALA A 62 1.62 -7.99 -13.99
N TYR A 63 2.25 -6.83 -14.30
CA TYR A 63 3.50 -6.78 -15.05
C TYR A 63 4.62 -7.67 -14.47
N PRO A 64 4.89 -7.67 -13.15
CA PRO A 64 5.92 -8.54 -12.56
C PRO A 64 5.61 -10.04 -12.68
N ILE A 65 4.32 -10.41 -12.83
CA ILE A 65 3.89 -11.79 -13.04
C ILE A 65 4.26 -12.21 -14.47
N TYR A 66 3.85 -11.40 -15.46
CA TYR A 66 4.14 -11.69 -16.87
C TYR A 66 5.63 -11.63 -17.20
N SER A 67 6.38 -10.74 -16.55
CA SER A 67 7.82 -10.62 -16.77
C SER A 67 8.65 -11.68 -16.04
N GLY A 68 8.02 -12.61 -15.31
CA GLY A 68 8.71 -13.60 -14.49
C GLY A 68 9.54 -12.99 -13.34
N SER A 69 9.30 -11.72 -13.00
CA SER A 69 10.07 -10.95 -12.03
C SER A 69 9.32 -10.81 -10.69
N LEU A 70 8.37 -11.69 -10.41
CA LEU A 70 7.63 -11.67 -9.15
C LEU A 70 8.57 -12.05 -8.01
N GLY A 71 9.18 -11.04 -7.40
CA GLY A 71 10.11 -11.21 -6.30
C GLY A 71 9.44 -11.69 -5.02
N SER A 72 10.23 -12.33 -4.15
CA SER A 72 9.81 -12.80 -2.82
C SER A 72 9.18 -11.69 -1.97
N LYS A 73 9.68 -10.45 -2.08
CA LYS A 73 9.12 -9.28 -1.38
C LYS A 73 7.70 -8.95 -1.84
N THR A 74 7.43 -9.03 -3.14
CA THR A 74 6.08 -8.79 -3.68
C THR A 74 5.13 -9.88 -3.20
N MET A 75 5.55 -11.15 -3.25
CA MET A 75 4.74 -12.27 -2.73
C MET A 75 4.44 -12.12 -1.23
N ALA A 76 5.44 -11.77 -0.42
CA ALA A 76 5.24 -11.53 1.02
C ALA A 76 4.26 -10.37 1.28
N ALA A 77 4.32 -9.32 0.46
CA ALA A 77 3.35 -8.23 0.54
C ALA A 77 1.92 -8.69 0.20
N LEU A 78 1.75 -9.51 -0.85
CA LEU A 78 0.44 -10.08 -1.20
C LEU A 78 -0.12 -10.96 -0.08
N GLN A 79 0.71 -11.83 0.50
CA GLN A 79 0.33 -12.65 1.66
C GLN A 79 -0.07 -11.78 2.85
N LYS A 80 0.66 -10.69 3.11
CA LYS A 80 0.30 -9.71 4.14
C LYS A 80 -1.08 -9.10 3.86
N TYR A 81 -1.35 -8.65 2.64
CA TYR A 81 -2.64 -8.04 2.31
C TYR A 81 -3.80 -9.03 2.44
N ASN A 82 -3.60 -10.28 2.02
CA ASN A 82 -4.56 -11.36 2.22
C ASN A 82 -4.82 -11.62 3.71
N SER A 83 -3.79 -11.65 4.56
CA SER A 83 -3.97 -11.78 6.02
C SER A 83 -4.75 -10.62 6.66
N HIS A 84 -4.79 -9.46 6.00
CA HIS A 84 -5.61 -8.31 6.40
C HIS A 84 -7.03 -8.35 5.81
N GLY A 85 -7.39 -9.44 5.14
CA GLY A 85 -8.71 -9.72 4.59
C GLY A 85 -8.97 -9.12 3.21
N PHE A 86 -7.91 -8.72 2.47
CA PHE A 86 -8.05 -8.32 1.07
C PHE A 86 -8.00 -9.52 0.14
N ASP A 87 -9.00 -9.63 -0.74
CA ASP A 87 -9.08 -10.60 -1.84
C ASP A 87 -8.50 -10.04 -3.16
#